data_AF-A0A2C9SRS5-F1
#
_entry.id   AF-A0A2C9SRS5-F1
#
_cell.length_a   1.000
_cell.length_b   1.000
_cell.length_c   1.000
_cell.angle_alpha   90.00
_cell.angle_beta   90.00
_cell.angle_gamma   90.00
#
_symmetry.space_group_name_H-M   'P 1'
#
loop_
_entity.id
_entity.type
_entity.pdbx_description
1 polymer ?
#
loop_
_entity_poly.entity_id
_entity_poly.type
_entity_poly.pdbx_seq_one_letter_code
_entity_poly.pdbx_strand_id
1 'polypeptide(L)' 'MSSTAGQSAVQHGATLELPDSTTTGIALQLTVTTVLALIAFYFIGFDQGAVSVFGSDTHVHEFVHDARHLLGFPCH' A
#
# COMPACT_ATOMS: atom_id res chain seq x y z
N MET A 1 19.48 -5.47 57.41
CA MET A 1 20.83 -5.27 56.85
C MET A 1 21.15 -6.58 56.14
N SER A 2 20.94 -6.76 54.84
CA SER A 2 21.74 -6.26 53.70
C SER A 2 20.87 -6.38 52.44
N SER A 3 20.56 -5.31 51.72
CA SER A 3 21.28 -4.83 50.52
C SER A 3 21.88 -5.91 49.63
N THR A 4 21.29 -6.12 48.45
CA THR A 4 22.05 -6.35 47.22
C THR A 4 21.34 -5.60 46.11
N ALA A 5 21.80 -4.38 45.89
CA ALA A 5 21.59 -3.64 44.66
C ALA A 5 22.19 -4.41 43.48
N GLY A 6 21.60 -4.24 42.29
CA GLY A 6 22.32 -4.54 41.06
C GLY A 6 21.53 -5.24 39.96
N GLN A 7 20.29 -4.83 39.66
CA GLN A 7 19.73 -5.05 38.33
C GLN A 7 19.92 -3.77 37.51
N SER A 8 21.18 -3.47 37.21
CA SER A 8 21.60 -2.46 36.23
C SER A 8 22.36 -3.18 35.13
N ALA A 9 21.61 -3.72 34.19
CA ALA A 9 22.11 -4.02 32.85
C ALA A 9 20.92 -3.86 31.91
N VAL A 10 20.61 -2.60 31.61
CA VAL A 10 19.87 -2.25 30.40
C VAL A 10 20.77 -2.67 29.24
N GLN A 11 20.60 -3.92 28.79
CA GLN A 11 21.19 -4.40 27.55
C GLN A 11 20.41 -3.76 26.39
N HIS A 12 20.76 -2.52 26.03
CA HIS A 12 20.53 -2.02 24.67
C HIS A 12 21.61 -2.63 23.76
N GLY A 13 21.62 -3.95 23.67
CA GLY A 13 22.27 -4.62 22.55
C GLY A 13 21.35 -4.45 21.36
N ALA A 14 21.78 -3.73 20.34
CA ALA A 14 21.13 -3.75 19.04
C ALA A 14 21.35 -5.14 18.43
N THR A 15 20.61 -6.12 18.92
CA THR A 15 20.36 -7.38 18.21
C THR A 15 19.51 -7.03 17.00
N LEU A 16 19.98 -7.39 15.81
CA LEU A 16 19.16 -7.32 14.60
C LEU A 16 18.05 -8.38 14.77
N GLU A 17 16.94 -8.01 15.41
CA GLU A 17 15.76 -8.87 15.48
C GLU A 17 15.22 -9.04 14.08
N LEU A 18 15.34 -10.25 13.53
CA LEU A 18 14.72 -10.57 12.26
C LEU A 18 13.21 -10.61 12.48
N PRO A 19 12.41 -10.01 11.58
CA PRO A 19 10.97 -10.07 11.68
C PRO A 19 10.50 -11.53 11.66
N ASP A 20 9.58 -11.85 12.56
CA ASP A 20 8.92 -13.15 12.57
C ASP A 20 8.01 -13.32 11.33
N SER A 21 7.55 -14.55 11.11
CA SER A 21 6.71 -14.87 9.96
C SER A 21 5.39 -14.11 9.96
N THR A 22 4.86 -13.78 11.15
CA THR A 22 3.63 -13.00 11.31
C THR A 22 3.85 -11.56 10.83
N THR A 23 4.89 -10.90 11.32
CA THR A 23 5.26 -9.53 10.92
C THR A 23 5.53 -9.46 9.43
N THR A 24 6.28 -10.43 8.89
CA THR A 24 6.54 -10.53 7.45
C THR A 24 5.25 -10.75 6.65
N GLY A 25 4.34 -11.59 7.14
CA GLY A 25 3.05 -11.85 6.51
C GLY A 25 2.15 -10.60 6.46
N ILE A 26 2.06 -9.86 7.57
CA ILE A 26 1.30 -8.60 7.63
C ILE A 26 1.95 -7.53 6.73
N ALA A 27 3.27 -7.41 6.76
CA ALA A 27 3.99 -6.48 5.88
C ALA A 27 3.73 -6.81 4.41
N LEU A 28 3.76 -8.09 4.02
CA LEU A 28 3.44 -8.52 2.67
C LEU A 28 2.00 -8.19 2.31
N GLN A 29 1.05 -8.48 3.19
CA GLN A 29 -0.37 -8.20 2.95
C GLN A 29 -0.62 -6.70 2.75
N LEU A 30 -0.08 -5.86 3.64
CA LEU A 30 -0.16 -4.40 3.50
C LEU A 30 0.46 -3.94 2.19
N THR A 31 1.65 -4.44 1.86
CA THR A 31 2.35 -4.07 0.61
C THR A 31 1.51 -4.43 -0.61
N VAL A 32 0.98 -5.66 -0.68
CA VAL A 32 0.13 -6.11 -1.80
C VAL A 32 -1.14 -5.27 -1.88
N THR A 33 -1.82 -5.05 -0.75
CA THR A 33 -3.04 -4.23 -0.72
C THR A 33 -2.75 -2.79 -1.16
N THR A 34 -1.67 -2.18 -0.69
CA THR A 34 -1.26 -0.84 -1.10
C THR A 34 -0.95 -0.78 -2.59
N VAL A 35 -0.19 -1.73 -3.13
CA VAL A 35 0.12 -1.79 -4.57
C VAL A 35 -1.18 -1.92 -5.39
N LEU A 36 -2.09 -2.79 -5.00
CA LEU A 36 -3.39 -2.95 -5.68
C LEU A 36 -4.22 -1.66 -5.62
N ALA A 37 -4.24 -0.97 -4.47
CA ALA A 37 -4.93 0.31 -4.33
C ALA A 37 -4.34 1.39 -5.24
N LEU A 38 -3.01 1.45 -5.37
CA LEU A 38 -2.33 2.39 -6.25
C LEU A 38 -2.61 2.09 -7.74
N ILE A 39 -2.65 0.81 -8.12
CA ILE A 39 -3.03 0.41 -9.48
C ILE A 39 -4.46 0.86 -9.79
N ALA A 40 -5.41 0.60 -8.88
CA ALA A 40 -6.78 1.05 -9.06
C ALA A 40 -6.88 2.58 -9.16
N PHE A 41 -6.17 3.29 -8.29
CA PHE A 41 -6.13 4.75 -8.29
C PHE A 41 -5.56 5.33 -9.60
N TYR A 42 -4.54 4.69 -10.17
CA TYR A 42 -3.99 5.06 -11.48
C TYR A 42 -5.05 4.96 -12.58
N PHE A 43 -5.76 3.82 -12.69
CA PHE A 43 -6.77 3.64 -13.74
C PHE A 43 -7.99 4.55 -13.56
N ILE A 44 -8.35 4.87 -12.32
CA ILE A 44 -9.48 5.77 -12.03
C ILE A 44 -9.12 7.24 -12.30
N GLY A 45 -7.89 7.66 -11.98
CA GLY A 45 -7.53 9.08 -11.94
C GLY A 45 -6.61 9.56 -13.06
N PHE A 46 -5.71 8.71 -13.57
CA PHE A 46 -4.60 9.13 -14.43
C PHE A 46 -4.71 8.59 -15.86
N ASP A 47 -5.34 7.43 -16.08
CA ASP A 47 -5.46 6.78 -17.39
C ASP A 47 -6.47 7.50 -18.33
N GLN A 48 -6.19 8.78 -18.64
CA GLN A 48 -7.03 9.69 -19.43
C GLN A 48 -6.50 9.91 -20.85
N GLY A 49 -5.75 8.95 -21.40
CA GLY A 49 -5.18 9.00 -22.76
C GLY A 49 -3.91 9.85 -22.95
N ALA A 50 -3.58 10.77 -22.03
CA ALA A 50 -2.31 11.52 -22.06
C ALA A 50 -1.16 10.83 -21.27
N VAL A 51 -1.51 10.07 -20.23
CA VAL A 51 -0.61 9.20 -19.48
C VAL A 51 -1.31 7.84 -19.34
N SER A 52 -1.17 7.01 -20.38
CA SER A 52 -1.67 5.63 -20.36
C SER A 52 -0.54 4.64 -20.54
N VAL A 53 -0.55 3.58 -19.75
CA VAL A 53 0.33 2.41 -19.92
C VAL A 53 0.01 1.66 -21.22
N PHE A 54 -1.20 1.85 -21.76
CA PHE A 54 -1.63 1.30 -23.04
C PHE A 54 -1.47 2.29 -24.20
N GLY A 55 -0.82 3.45 -23.98
CA GLY A 55 -0.54 4.43 -25.02
C GLY A 55 -1.78 5.21 -25.46
N SER A 56 -2.07 5.21 -26.75
CA SER A 56 -3.28 5.88 -27.30
C SER A 56 -4.55 5.04 -27.17
N ASP A 57 -4.48 3.86 -26.56
CA ASP A 57 -5.60 2.94 -26.42
C ASP A 57 -6.45 3.28 -25.19
N THR A 58 -7.73 3.60 -25.40
CA THR A 58 -8.63 4.18 -24.38
C THR A 58 -9.73 3.24 -23.89
N HIS A 59 -9.69 1.95 -24.22
CA HIS A 59 -10.75 1.01 -23.81
C HIS A 59 -10.97 0.97 -22.29
N VAL A 60 -9.89 1.01 -21.50
CA VAL A 60 -9.98 1.05 -20.02
C VAL A 60 -10.53 2.38 -19.55
N HIS A 61 -10.08 3.48 -20.14
CA HIS A 61 -10.58 4.83 -19.87
C HIS A 61 -12.10 4.92 -20.10
N GLU A 62 -12.59 4.46 -21.25
CA GLU A 62 -14.00 4.49 -21.61
C GLU A 62 -14.83 3.58 -20.70
N PHE A 63 -14.35 2.38 -20.37
CA PHE A 63 -15.01 1.50 -19.41
C PHE A 63 -15.16 2.15 -18.02
N VAL A 64 -14.08 2.75 -17.49
CA VAL A 64 -14.11 3.42 -16.19
C VAL A 64 -14.99 4.68 -16.25
N HIS A 65 -14.94 5.40 -17.37
CA HIS A 65 -15.77 6.56 -17.63
C HIS A 65 -17.26 6.21 -17.64
N ASP A 66 -17.65 5.11 -18.29
CA ASP A 66 -19.02 4.60 -18.33
C ASP A 66 -19.49 4.09 -16.96
N ALA A 67 -18.60 3.42 -16.21
CA ALA A 67 -18.90 2.98 -14.84
C ALA A 67 -19.20 4.18 -13.91
N ARG A 68 -18.48 5.29 -14.09
CA ARG A 68 -18.75 6.55 -13.37
C ARG A 68 -20.16 7.07 -13.68
N HIS A 69 -20.56 7.06 -14.96
CA HIS A 69 -21.91 7.46 -15.35
C HIS A 69 -22.99 6.54 -14.82
N LEU A 70 -22.75 5.24 -14.81
CA LEU A 70 -23.67 4.26 -14.22
C LEU A 70 -23.91 4.55 -12.73
N LEU A 71 -22.88 4.98 -12.01
CA LEU A 71 -22.98 5.41 -10.62
C LEU A 71 -23.59 6.82 -10.44
N GLY A 72 -24.02 7.47 -11.52
CA GLY A 72 -24.69 8.77 -11.52
C GLY A 72 -23.76 9.97 -11.36
N PHE A 73 -22.44 9.76 -11.41
CA PHE A 73 -21.49 10.85 -11.35
C PHE A 73 -21.37 11.53 -12.72
N PRO A 74 -21.46 12.87 -12.81
CA PRO A 74 -21.36 13.59 -14.09
C PRO A 74 -19.95 13.52 -14.69
N CYS A 75 -19.85 13.47 -16.02
CA CYS A 75 -18.65 13.78 -16.79
C CYS A 75 -18.81 15.10 -17.52
N HIS A 76 -17.69 15.81 -17.74
CA HIS A 76 -17.61 17.13 -18.37
C HIS A 76 -18.04 18.30 -17.47
#